data_AF-I7M3N4-F1
#
_entry.id   AF-I7M3N4-F1
#
_cell.length_a   1.000
_cell.length_b   1.000
_cell.length_c   1.000
_cell.angle_alpha   90.00
_cell.angle_beta   90.00
_cell.angle_gamma   90.00
#
_symmetry.space_group_name_H-M   'P 1'
#
loop_
_entity.id
_entity.type
_entity.pdbx_description
1 polymer ?
#
loop_
_entity_poly.entity_id
_entity_poly.type
_entity_poly.pdbx_seq_one_letter_code
_entity_poly.pdbx_strand_id
1 'polypeptide(L)'
;MSIPPPTLNLVQKSRSQNQIDQNGMNQANVYNCIFCEEEYVESGESQEIDKEFSQIEGIDGIDLKDYRLCHDCVQKKIQELQNSLSNNVQEIGRLQEQELYINELVGQSQSKFTQEDFKLLGEREQDLNLKIKISEVEKEKLRVQVVKLQDEYCKVLKEENMLDDEILQLEKEILDLNEQKQMQQKELLQVNQQIKSLENQDFLRDQFRIDCNKIMINGFTLTLPTKDNYTEFNQGMGQLCLLFEFLKGQTEYAYQNIKLFECNGAVSKVKRSLDMSLDLYCKLSDQDTPHSKGSSQRFHIPFEGLREFSAELILFFEFIFSKYSKNMKKENLEKIRKDDFDRSIGELQNKKQIKENWDLYFSQILHHFDCILDACQQFI
;
A
#
# COMPACT_ATOMS: atom_id res chain seq x y z
N MET A 1 -12.54 -30.56 24.39
CA MET A 1 -13.43 -31.73 24.31
C MET A 1 -13.65 -32.22 25.73
N SER A 2 -14.79 -31.85 26.31
CA SER A 2 -15.10 -32.06 27.73
C SER A 2 -16.12 -33.18 27.85
N ILE A 3 -15.79 -34.21 28.62
CA ILE A 3 -16.64 -35.39 28.86
C ILE A 3 -17.69 -35.02 29.93
N PRO A 4 -19.00 -35.24 29.70
CA PRO A 4 -20.03 -34.95 30.70
C PRO A 4 -20.21 -36.15 31.67
N PRO A 5 -20.66 -35.92 32.91
CA PRO A 5 -20.94 -36.99 33.87
C PRO A 5 -22.33 -37.62 33.64
N PRO A 6 -22.55 -38.88 34.04
CA PRO A 6 -23.84 -39.54 33.85
C PRO A 6 -24.86 -39.12 34.92
N THR A 7 -26.06 -38.79 34.45
CA THR A 7 -27.21 -38.34 35.23
C THR A 7 -28.05 -39.55 35.67
N LEU A 8 -28.29 -39.68 36.97
CA LEU A 8 -29.24 -40.63 37.56
C LEU A 8 -30.66 -40.05 37.48
N ASN A 9 -31.53 -40.70 36.71
CA ASN A 9 -32.94 -40.36 36.61
C ASN A 9 -33.73 -40.91 37.81
N LEU A 10 -34.03 -40.03 38.76
CA LEU A 10 -35.07 -40.23 39.77
C LEU A 10 -36.41 -39.79 39.17
N VAL A 11 -37.24 -40.75 38.77
CA VAL A 11 -38.63 -40.49 38.39
C VAL A 11 -39.48 -40.41 39.66
N GLN A 12 -39.70 -39.19 40.13
CA GLN A 12 -40.81 -38.89 41.04
C GLN A 12 -42.12 -38.95 40.24
N LYS A 13 -43.04 -39.84 40.64
CA LYS A 13 -44.45 -39.73 40.25
C LYS A 13 -45.34 -39.76 41.47
N SER A 14 -45.97 -38.61 41.67
CA SER A 14 -47.02 -38.27 42.62
C SER A 14 -48.36 -38.95 42.28
N ARG A 15 -49.15 -39.25 43.32
CA ARG A 15 -50.63 -39.32 43.32
C ARG A 15 -51.09 -39.46 44.79
N SER A 16 -51.47 -38.36 45.46
CA SER A 16 -52.81 -37.74 45.52
C SER A 16 -53.91 -38.64 46.11
N GLN A 17 -54.39 -38.21 47.27
CA GLN A 17 -55.49 -38.72 48.10
C GLN A 17 -56.79 -38.94 47.32
N ASN A 18 -57.56 -39.95 47.74
CA ASN A 18 -59.03 -39.87 47.76
C ASN A 18 -59.59 -40.66 48.95
N GLN A 19 -60.43 -39.97 49.70
CA GLN A 19 -61.29 -40.46 50.79
C GLN A 19 -62.35 -41.43 50.25
N ILE A 20 -62.62 -42.52 50.97
CA ILE A 20 -63.98 -43.08 51.12
C ILE A 20 -64.13 -43.59 52.56
N ASP A 21 -65.17 -43.07 53.23
CA ASP A 21 -65.60 -43.44 54.56
C ASP A 21 -66.16 -44.87 54.65
N GLN A 22 -65.80 -45.50 55.77
CA GLN A 22 -66.56 -46.42 56.63
C GLN A 22 -67.65 -47.30 55.99
N ASN A 23 -67.44 -48.62 56.05
CA ASN A 23 -68.34 -49.56 56.74
C ASN A 23 -67.61 -50.87 57.06
N GLY A 24 -67.79 -51.36 58.29
CA GLY A 24 -66.91 -52.34 58.92
C GLY A 24 -66.97 -53.76 58.36
N MET A 25 -65.79 -54.36 58.22
CA MET A 25 -65.44 -55.78 58.45
C MET A 25 -63.90 -55.85 58.60
N ASN A 26 -63.41 -56.81 59.39
CA ASN A 26 -61.99 -57.04 59.75
C ASN A 26 -61.01 -56.68 58.62
N GLN A 27 -60.19 -55.64 58.83
CA GLN A 27 -59.09 -55.30 57.92
C GLN A 27 -57.95 -56.29 58.13
N ALA A 28 -57.87 -57.30 57.27
CA ALA A 28 -56.63 -57.99 57.00
C ALA A 28 -55.65 -56.97 56.40
N ASN A 29 -54.46 -56.80 56.99
CA ASN A 29 -53.44 -55.95 56.39
C ASN A 29 -52.94 -56.65 55.11
N VAL A 30 -53.31 -56.09 53.96
CA VAL A 30 -52.84 -56.52 52.64
C VAL A 30 -51.55 -55.77 52.34
N TYR A 31 -50.48 -56.49 52.06
CA TYR A 31 -49.18 -55.93 51.67
C TYR A 31 -48.83 -56.36 50.24
N ASN A 32 -48.12 -55.51 49.51
CA ASN A 32 -47.61 -55.84 48.17
C ASN A 32 -46.17 -56.33 48.30
N CYS A 33 -45.87 -57.50 47.73
CA CYS A 33 -44.50 -57.97 47.61
C CYS A 33 -43.74 -57.07 46.64
N ILE A 34 -42.60 -56.52 47.04
CA ILE A 34 -41.84 -55.57 46.19
C ILE A 34 -41.18 -56.26 44.99
N PHE A 35 -41.01 -57.58 45.04
CA PHE A 35 -40.36 -58.32 43.97
C PHE A 35 -41.30 -58.81 42.87
N CYS A 36 -42.56 -59.12 43.20
CA CYS A 36 -43.54 -59.61 42.23
C CYS A 36 -44.82 -58.77 42.14
N GLU A 37 -44.95 -57.73 42.98
CA GLU A 37 -46.10 -56.83 43.08
C GLU A 37 -47.43 -57.51 43.46
N GLU A 38 -47.42 -58.79 43.84
CA GLU A 38 -48.61 -59.51 44.27
C GLU A 38 -49.03 -59.14 45.70
N GLU A 39 -50.33 -58.89 45.88
CA GLU A 39 -50.99 -58.66 47.16
C GLU A 39 -51.04 -59.95 47.97
N TYR A 40 -50.55 -59.92 49.21
CA TYR A 40 -50.70 -61.03 50.13
C TYR A 40 -51.21 -60.56 51.50
N VAL A 41 -51.96 -61.45 52.15
CA VAL A 41 -52.59 -61.22 53.44
C VAL A 41 -51.70 -61.81 54.53
N GLU A 42 -51.26 -60.97 55.47
CA GLU A 42 -50.46 -61.43 56.60
C GLU A 42 -51.36 -62.25 57.55
N SER A 43 -51.09 -63.55 57.68
CA SER A 43 -51.73 -64.41 58.68
C SER A 43 -51.15 -64.10 60.07
N GLY A 44 -51.98 -64.19 61.10
CA GLY A 44 -51.69 -63.74 62.48
C GLY A 44 -50.51 -64.41 63.20
N GLU A 45 -49.75 -65.30 62.56
CA GLU A 45 -48.51 -65.89 63.10
C GLU A 45 -47.27 -65.00 62.87
N SER A 46 -47.33 -64.00 61.98
CA SER A 46 -46.19 -63.11 61.68
C SER A 46 -45.93 -62.03 62.75
N GLN A 47 -46.85 -61.79 63.70
CA GLN A 47 -46.63 -60.81 64.77
C GLN A 47 -45.64 -61.28 65.86
N GLU A 48 -45.32 -62.57 65.94
CA GLU A 48 -44.30 -63.06 66.89
C GLU A 48 -42.87 -62.92 66.36
N ILE A 49 -42.67 -62.92 65.04
CA ILE A 49 -41.34 -62.79 64.40
C ILE A 49 -40.79 -61.35 64.53
N ASP A 50 -41.67 -60.34 64.52
CA ASP A 50 -41.29 -58.92 64.67
C ASP A 50 -40.72 -58.59 66.07
N LYS A 51 -40.99 -59.42 67.09
CA LYS A 51 -40.37 -59.25 68.43
C LYS A 51 -38.96 -59.83 68.52
N GLU A 52 -38.64 -60.86 67.74
CA GLU A 52 -37.29 -61.48 67.78
C GLU A 52 -36.27 -60.73 66.91
N PHE A 53 -36.69 -60.09 65.81
CA PHE A 53 -35.77 -59.29 64.98
C PHE A 53 -35.41 -57.92 65.57
N SER A 54 -36.14 -57.45 66.58
CA SER A 54 -35.84 -56.19 67.30
C SER A 54 -34.57 -56.26 68.18
N GLN A 55 -33.92 -57.42 68.31
CA GLN A 55 -32.69 -57.61 69.10
C GLN A 55 -31.40 -57.65 68.27
N ILE A 56 -31.47 -57.48 66.96
CA ILE A 56 -30.27 -57.38 66.11
C ILE A 56 -29.88 -55.90 66.02
N GLU A 57 -29.16 -55.41 67.04
CA GLU A 57 -28.46 -54.11 66.98
C GLU A 57 -27.31 -54.20 65.96
N GLY A 58 -27.31 -53.33 64.93
CA GLY A 58 -26.11 -53.15 64.12
C GLY A 58 -26.25 -52.75 62.66
N ILE A 59 -27.41 -52.31 62.17
CA ILE A 59 -27.50 -51.67 60.84
C ILE A 59 -28.32 -50.39 60.97
N ASP A 60 -27.63 -49.29 61.29
CA ASP A 60 -28.20 -47.95 61.25
C ASP A 60 -28.57 -47.58 59.81
N GLY A 61 -29.84 -47.25 59.57
CA GLY A 61 -30.27 -46.47 58.41
C GLY A 61 -31.14 -47.15 57.36
N ILE A 62 -31.69 -48.34 57.59
CA ILE A 62 -32.72 -48.92 56.70
C ILE A 62 -33.98 -49.23 57.52
N ASP A 63 -35.04 -48.44 57.31
CA ASP A 63 -36.36 -48.70 57.87
C ASP A 63 -36.96 -49.93 57.16
N LEU A 64 -36.74 -51.12 57.73
CA LEU A 64 -37.13 -52.43 57.17
C LEU A 64 -38.65 -52.64 57.07
N LYS A 65 -39.47 -51.68 57.52
CA LYS A 65 -40.93 -51.74 57.43
C LYS A 65 -41.45 -51.70 56.00
N ASP A 66 -40.70 -51.11 55.08
CA ASP A 66 -41.10 -50.94 53.69
C ASP A 66 -40.64 -52.07 52.76
N TYR A 67 -40.06 -53.17 53.27
CA TYR A 67 -39.53 -54.27 52.43
C TYR A 67 -40.06 -55.65 52.83
N ARG A 68 -41.33 -55.92 52.56
CA ARG A 68 -41.92 -57.24 52.82
C ARG A 68 -41.96 -58.08 51.54
N LEU A 69 -41.33 -59.25 51.58
CA LEU A 69 -41.31 -60.25 50.51
C LEU A 69 -42.36 -61.33 50.82
N CYS A 70 -43.11 -61.79 49.82
CA CYS A 70 -43.97 -62.95 50.02
C CYS A 70 -43.13 -64.22 50.25
N HIS A 71 -43.74 -65.22 50.91
CA HIS A 71 -43.05 -66.45 51.30
C HIS A 71 -42.35 -67.16 50.12
N ASP A 72 -42.97 -67.17 48.94
CA ASP A 72 -42.43 -67.79 47.73
C ASP A 72 -41.19 -67.06 47.20
N CYS A 73 -41.16 -65.73 47.27
CA CYS A 73 -39.98 -64.93 46.92
C CYS A 73 -38.83 -65.14 47.92
N VAL A 74 -39.15 -65.26 49.22
CA VAL A 74 -38.16 -65.58 50.26
C VAL A 74 -37.58 -66.98 50.03
N GLN A 75 -38.41 -68.00 49.78
CA GLN A 75 -37.95 -69.35 49.50
C GLN A 75 -37.07 -69.41 48.26
N LYS A 76 -37.45 -68.72 47.17
CA LYS A 76 -36.65 -68.66 45.95
C LYS A 76 -35.28 -68.02 46.20
N LYS A 77 -35.23 -66.95 47.00
CA LYS A 77 -33.96 -66.29 47.36
C LYS A 77 -33.10 -67.15 48.29
N ILE A 78 -33.72 -67.85 49.23
CA ILE A 78 -33.04 -68.84 50.08
C ILE A 78 -32.43 -69.94 49.20
N GLN A 79 -33.16 -70.43 48.21
CA GLN A 79 -32.66 -71.50 47.32
C GLN A 79 -31.53 -71.02 46.40
N GLU A 80 -31.61 -69.79 45.88
CA GLU A 80 -30.50 -69.16 45.14
C GLU A 80 -29.26 -69.00 46.01
N LEU A 81 -29.42 -68.54 47.26
CA LEU A 81 -28.33 -68.39 48.22
C LEU A 81 -27.74 -69.75 48.63
N GLN A 82 -28.56 -70.78 48.82
CA GLN A 82 -28.11 -72.15 49.11
C GLN A 82 -27.33 -72.74 47.94
N ASN A 83 -27.78 -72.54 46.70
CA ASN A 83 -27.04 -72.97 45.52
C ASN A 83 -25.70 -72.22 45.38
N SER A 84 -25.70 -70.90 45.61
CA SER A 84 -24.48 -70.10 45.58
C SER A 84 -23.49 -70.49 46.69
N LEU A 85 -24.01 -70.82 47.88
CA LEU A 85 -23.20 -71.31 49.00
C LEU A 85 -22.59 -72.68 48.68
N SER A 86 -23.39 -73.61 48.12
CA SER A 86 -22.91 -74.93 47.72
C SER A 86 -21.79 -74.84 46.67
N ASN A 87 -21.93 -73.95 45.68
CA ASN A 87 -20.90 -73.73 44.66
C ASN A 87 -19.63 -73.15 45.27
N ASN A 88 -19.76 -72.15 46.14
CA ASN A 88 -18.60 -71.54 46.81
C ASN A 88 -17.89 -72.53 47.73
N VAL A 89 -18.61 -73.40 48.43
CA VAL A 89 -18.02 -74.44 49.27
C VAL A 89 -17.25 -75.47 48.43
N GLN A 90 -17.77 -75.87 47.26
CA GLN A 90 -17.03 -76.73 46.33
C GLN A 90 -15.78 -76.05 45.76
N GLU A 91 -15.87 -74.75 45.46
CA GLU A 91 -14.74 -73.99 44.92
C GLU A 91 -13.64 -73.76 45.97
N ILE A 92 -14.02 -73.48 47.23
CA ILE A 92 -13.10 -73.46 48.37
C ILE A 92 -12.44 -74.82 48.55
N GLY A 93 -13.20 -75.92 48.45
CA GLY A 93 -12.65 -77.28 48.51
C GLY A 93 -11.61 -77.53 47.40
N ARG A 94 -11.90 -77.12 46.16
CA ARG A 94 -10.95 -77.21 45.04
C ARG A 94 -9.69 -76.37 45.24
N LEU A 95 -9.83 -75.16 45.78
CA LEU A 95 -8.69 -74.28 46.06
C LEU A 95 -7.81 -74.84 47.18
N GLN A 96 -8.42 -75.43 48.22
CA GLN A 96 -7.69 -76.11 49.29
C GLN A 96 -6.95 -77.36 48.79
N GLU A 97 -7.55 -78.14 47.89
CA GLU A 97 -6.84 -79.25 47.23
C GLU A 97 -5.68 -78.77 46.36
N GLN A 98 -5.85 -77.67 45.62
CA GLN A 98 -4.76 -77.07 44.85
C GLN A 98 -3.64 -76.54 45.74
N GLU A 99 -3.97 -75.91 46.88
CA GLU A 99 -3.00 -75.44 47.86
C GLU A 99 -2.23 -76.60 48.50
N LEU A 100 -2.90 -77.71 48.84
CA LEU A 100 -2.25 -78.93 49.33
C LEU A 100 -1.34 -79.55 48.27
N TYR A 101 -1.77 -79.61 47.00
CA TYR A 101 -0.98 -80.13 45.90
C TYR A 101 0.26 -79.26 45.60
N ILE A 102 0.12 -77.94 45.66
CA ILE A 102 1.24 -77.00 45.52
C ILE A 102 2.20 -77.15 46.70
N ASN A 103 1.69 -77.26 47.94
CA ASN A 103 2.52 -77.44 49.12
C ASN A 103 3.24 -78.80 49.12
N GLU A 104 2.64 -79.87 48.59
CA GLU A 104 3.34 -81.15 48.35
C GLU A 104 4.44 -81.02 47.28
N LEU A 105 4.17 -80.31 46.18
CA LEU A 105 5.18 -80.03 45.15
C LEU A 105 6.34 -79.19 45.68
N VAL A 106 6.07 -78.19 46.53
CA VAL A 106 7.07 -77.35 47.19
C VAL A 106 7.84 -78.15 48.26
N GLY A 107 7.16 -79.00 49.03
CA GLY A 107 7.78 -79.87 50.04
C GLY A 107 8.70 -80.93 49.43
N GLN A 108 8.34 -81.49 48.26
CA GLN A 108 9.21 -82.43 47.54
C GLN A 108 10.40 -81.74 46.85
N SER A 109 10.28 -80.46 46.48
CA SER A 109 11.33 -79.71 45.78
C SER A 109 12.34 -78.99 46.68
N GLN A 110 12.08 -78.89 47.99
CA GLN A 110 13.09 -78.42 48.96
C GLN A 110 14.34 -79.33 49.06
N SER A 111 14.28 -80.55 48.50
CA SER A 111 15.43 -81.48 48.48
C SER A 111 16.34 -81.38 47.23
N LYS A 112 16.06 -80.48 46.28
CA LYS A 112 16.82 -80.35 45.01
C LYS A 112 17.60 -79.06 44.82
N PHE A 113 17.45 -78.08 45.70
CA PHE A 113 18.27 -76.86 45.65
C PHE A 113 19.51 -77.03 46.50
N THR A 114 20.68 -77.00 45.85
CA THR A 114 21.96 -77.00 46.54
C THR A 114 22.28 -75.62 47.09
N GLN A 115 23.19 -75.55 48.06
CA GLN A 115 23.68 -74.27 48.59
C GLN A 115 24.33 -73.41 47.49
N GLU A 116 24.84 -74.03 46.43
CA GLU A 116 25.37 -73.38 45.23
C GLU A 116 24.29 -72.74 44.35
N ASP A 117 23.11 -73.34 44.25
CA ASP A 117 21.98 -72.74 43.50
C ASP A 117 21.48 -71.45 44.18
N PHE A 118 21.41 -71.43 45.52
CA PHE A 118 21.09 -70.22 46.27
C PHE A 118 22.17 -69.14 46.14
N LYS A 119 23.45 -69.55 46.05
CA LYS A 119 24.56 -68.61 45.83
C LYS A 119 24.52 -67.99 44.44
N LEU A 120 24.28 -68.79 43.39
CA LEU A 120 24.12 -68.33 42.01
C LEU A 120 22.91 -67.41 41.84
N LEU A 121 21.78 -67.72 42.49
CA LEU A 121 20.60 -66.86 42.50
C LEU A 121 20.91 -65.53 43.21
N GLY A 122 21.62 -65.54 44.33
CA GLY A 122 22.05 -64.33 45.03
C GLY A 122 23.02 -63.47 44.20
N GLU A 123 23.98 -64.08 43.50
CA GLU A 123 24.89 -63.38 42.58
C GLU A 123 24.13 -62.77 41.38
N ARG A 124 23.16 -63.50 40.83
CA ARG A 124 22.31 -63.01 39.72
C ARG A 124 21.35 -61.91 40.16
N GLU A 125 20.80 -62.01 41.37
CA GLU A 125 19.98 -60.95 41.97
C GLU A 125 20.80 -59.68 42.20
N GLN A 126 22.04 -59.81 42.67
CA GLN A 126 22.95 -58.68 42.81
C GLN A 126 23.30 -58.03 41.46
N ASP A 127 23.60 -58.83 40.42
CA ASP A 127 23.86 -58.33 39.06
C ASP A 127 22.64 -57.60 38.47
N LEU A 128 21.43 -58.17 38.63
CA LEU A 128 20.19 -57.53 38.18
C LEU A 128 19.90 -56.24 38.95
N ASN A 129 20.12 -56.21 40.27
CA ASN A 129 19.97 -54.99 41.07
C ASN A 129 20.98 -53.90 40.67
N LEU A 130 22.21 -54.28 40.28
CA LEU A 130 23.19 -53.35 39.72
C LEU A 130 22.72 -52.80 38.37
N LYS A 131 22.21 -53.65 37.47
CA LYS A 131 21.66 -53.23 36.17
C LYS A 131 20.45 -52.31 36.32
N ILE A 132 19.55 -52.59 37.28
CA ILE A 132 18.41 -51.72 37.59
C ILE A 132 18.91 -50.35 38.06
N LYS A 133 19.85 -50.30 39.02
CA LYS A 133 20.42 -49.03 39.50
C LYS A 133 21.09 -48.23 38.38
N ILE A 134 21.85 -48.89 37.49
CA ILE A 134 22.47 -48.22 36.33
C ILE A 134 21.37 -47.66 35.40
N SER A 135 20.34 -48.44 35.11
CA SER A 135 19.23 -48.03 34.26
C SER A 135 18.41 -46.88 34.87
N GLU A 136 18.21 -46.85 36.19
CA GLU A 136 17.57 -45.74 36.90
C GLU A 136 18.38 -44.45 36.78
N VAL A 137 19.72 -44.53 36.93
CA VAL A 137 20.62 -43.39 36.74
C VAL A 137 20.60 -42.89 35.30
N GLU A 138 20.59 -43.78 34.31
CA GLU A 138 20.46 -43.42 32.89
C GLU A 138 19.11 -42.79 32.57
N LYS A 139 18.02 -43.33 33.12
CA LYS A 139 16.68 -42.77 32.98
C LYS A 139 16.60 -41.34 33.53
N GLU A 140 17.20 -41.09 34.70
CA GLU A 140 17.22 -39.74 35.27
C GLU A 140 18.09 -38.78 34.45
N LYS A 141 19.25 -39.24 33.95
CA LYS A 141 20.09 -38.45 33.01
C LYS A 141 19.32 -38.07 31.74
N LEU A 142 18.61 -39.03 31.13
CA LEU A 142 17.80 -38.79 29.94
C LEU A 142 16.66 -37.81 30.24
N ARG A 143 16.00 -37.93 31.40
CA ARG A 143 14.95 -36.99 31.82
C ARG A 143 15.47 -35.56 31.89
N VAL A 144 16.65 -35.35 32.48
CA VAL A 144 17.30 -34.03 32.53
C VAL A 144 17.63 -33.51 31.13
N GLN A 145 18.10 -34.37 30.22
CA GLN A 145 18.36 -33.98 28.82
C GLN A 145 17.08 -33.58 28.08
N VAL A 146 15.97 -34.32 28.28
CA VAL A 146 14.67 -33.99 27.68
C VAL A 146 14.18 -32.62 28.14
N VAL A 147 14.30 -32.30 29.43
CA VAL A 147 13.92 -30.97 29.96
C VAL A 147 14.77 -29.87 29.31
N LYS A 148 16.09 -30.07 29.20
CA LYS A 148 16.97 -29.10 28.53
C LYS A 148 16.61 -28.88 27.06
N LEU A 149 16.32 -29.95 26.32
CA LEU A 149 15.91 -29.87 24.93
C LEU A 149 14.53 -29.20 24.77
N GLN A 150 13.60 -29.41 25.71
CA GLN A 150 12.33 -28.67 25.72
C GLN A 150 12.52 -27.17 25.95
N ASP A 151 13.42 -26.79 26.85
CA ASP A 151 13.76 -25.38 27.07
C ASP A 151 14.42 -24.74 25.84
N GLU A 152 15.34 -25.45 25.18
CA GLU A 152 15.95 -25.01 23.93
C GLU A 152 14.92 -24.87 22.81
N TYR A 153 14.03 -25.85 22.65
CA TYR A 153 12.93 -25.80 21.69
C TYR A 153 12.02 -24.58 21.92
N CYS A 154 11.68 -24.29 23.18
CA CYS A 154 10.86 -23.12 23.52
C CYS A 154 11.57 -21.79 23.23
N LYS A 155 12.91 -21.74 23.33
CA LYS A 155 13.69 -20.55 22.95
C LYS A 155 13.68 -20.34 21.44
N VAL A 156 13.95 -21.41 20.68
CA VAL A 156 13.92 -21.35 19.20
C VAL A 156 12.55 -20.94 18.70
N LEU A 157 11.47 -21.48 19.27
CA LEU A 157 10.11 -21.09 18.90
C LEU A 157 9.83 -19.59 19.15
N LYS A 158 10.40 -19.02 20.23
CA LYS A 158 10.27 -17.57 20.48
C LYS A 158 11.04 -16.75 19.45
N GLU A 159 12.25 -17.18 19.09
CA GLU A 159 13.06 -16.52 18.06
C GLU A 159 12.36 -16.57 16.69
N GLU A 160 11.76 -17.71 16.32
CA GLU A 160 10.97 -17.88 15.10
C GLU A 160 9.80 -16.87 15.04
N ASN A 161 9.01 -16.76 16.12
CA ASN A 161 7.91 -15.80 16.17
C ASN A 161 8.40 -14.35 16.05
N MET A 162 9.56 -13.99 16.64
CA MET A 162 10.10 -12.64 16.49
C MET A 162 10.56 -12.37 15.05
N LEU A 163 11.14 -13.36 14.38
CA LEU A 163 11.54 -13.24 12.98
C LEU A 163 10.31 -13.10 12.06
N ASP A 164 9.22 -13.81 12.33
CA ASP A 164 7.97 -13.66 11.58
C ASP A 164 7.40 -12.24 11.73
N ASP A 165 7.43 -11.67 12.94
CA ASP A 165 7.03 -10.28 13.18
C ASP A 165 7.93 -9.29 12.42
N GLU A 166 9.25 -9.52 12.38
CA GLU A 166 10.20 -8.70 11.59
C GLU A 166 9.92 -8.79 10.08
N ILE A 167 9.63 -9.98 9.57
CA ILE A 167 9.27 -10.19 8.15
C ILE A 167 8.01 -9.37 7.81
N LEU A 168 6.97 -9.43 8.64
CA LEU A 168 5.74 -8.66 8.42
C LEU A 168 5.99 -7.14 8.43
N GLN A 169 6.89 -6.66 9.28
CA GLN A 169 7.27 -5.25 9.31
C GLN A 169 8.01 -4.84 8.03
N LEU A 170 8.97 -5.65 7.58
CA LEU A 170 9.71 -5.40 6.34
C LEU A 170 8.80 -5.45 5.11
N GLU A 171 7.83 -6.37 5.05
CA GLU A 171 6.84 -6.42 3.97
C GLU A 171 6.02 -5.13 3.90
N LYS A 172 5.65 -4.58 5.06
CA LYS A 172 4.94 -3.29 5.13
C LYS A 172 5.82 -2.13 4.65
N GLU A 173 7.08 -2.08 5.08
CA GLU A 173 8.02 -1.05 4.61
C GLU A 173 8.24 -1.11 3.09
N ILE A 174 8.33 -2.32 2.52
CA ILE A 174 8.45 -2.50 1.07
C ILE A 174 7.23 -1.94 0.34
N LEU A 175 6.01 -2.16 0.86
CA LEU A 175 4.79 -1.60 0.30
C LEU A 175 4.81 -0.07 0.34
N ASP A 176 5.12 0.52 1.48
CA ASP A 176 5.19 1.97 1.67
C ASP A 176 6.24 2.61 0.72
N LEU A 177 7.42 1.99 0.61
CA LEU A 177 8.47 2.43 -0.32
C LEU A 177 8.04 2.31 -1.78
N ASN A 178 7.27 1.29 -2.14
CA ASN A 178 6.77 1.12 -3.49
C ASN A 178 5.71 2.19 -3.84
N GLU A 179 4.85 2.55 -2.89
CA GLU A 179 3.92 3.68 -3.05
C GLU A 179 4.66 5.01 -3.24
N GLN A 180 5.68 5.28 -2.42
CA GLN A 180 6.53 6.47 -2.57
C GLN A 180 7.22 6.51 -3.94
N LYS A 181 7.77 5.38 -4.39
CA LYS A 181 8.38 5.26 -5.73
C LYS A 181 7.37 5.57 -6.83
N GLN A 182 6.14 5.08 -6.72
CA GLN A 182 5.08 5.38 -7.69
C GLN A 182 4.69 6.86 -7.69
N MET A 183 4.64 7.51 -6.53
CA MET A 183 4.38 8.95 -6.44
C MET A 183 5.50 9.76 -7.10
N GLN A 184 6.76 9.43 -6.80
CA GLN A 184 7.92 10.08 -7.43
C GLN A 184 7.95 9.88 -8.95
N GLN A 185 7.57 8.70 -9.45
CA GLN A 185 7.45 8.46 -10.89
C GLN A 185 6.37 9.35 -11.54
N LYS A 186 5.24 9.58 -10.87
CA LYS A 186 4.19 10.48 -11.36
C LYS A 186 4.68 11.93 -11.40
N GLU A 187 5.36 12.39 -10.36
CA GLU A 187 5.95 13.74 -10.32
C GLU A 187 6.97 13.92 -11.45
N LEU A 188 7.86 12.94 -11.64
CA LEU A 188 8.86 12.97 -12.71
C LEU A 188 8.21 13.03 -14.10
N LEU A 189 7.10 12.31 -14.32
CA LEU A 189 6.34 12.40 -15.56
C LEU A 189 5.71 13.79 -15.75
N GLN A 190 5.14 14.40 -14.71
CA GLN A 190 4.57 15.74 -14.77
C GLN A 190 5.64 16.80 -15.08
N VAL A 191 6.79 16.74 -14.40
CA VAL A 191 7.91 17.65 -14.66
C VAL A 191 8.42 17.48 -16.09
N ASN A 192 8.56 16.25 -16.59
CA ASN A 192 8.95 16.01 -17.97
C ASN A 192 7.93 16.55 -18.99
N GLN A 193 6.63 16.49 -18.69
CA GLN A 193 5.61 17.10 -19.54
C GLN A 193 5.71 18.62 -19.54
N GLN A 194 6.00 19.24 -18.40
CA GLN A 194 6.23 20.69 -18.31
C GLN A 194 7.48 21.10 -19.08
N ILE A 195 8.60 20.37 -18.93
CA ILE A 195 9.82 20.61 -19.71
C ILE A 195 9.51 20.52 -21.20
N LYS A 196 8.86 19.46 -21.66
CA LYS A 196 8.47 19.35 -23.07
C LYS A 196 7.54 20.48 -23.52
N SER A 197 6.64 20.95 -22.66
CA SER A 197 5.78 22.09 -22.98
C SER A 197 6.58 23.37 -23.13
N LEU A 198 7.61 23.58 -22.31
CA LEU A 198 8.49 24.74 -22.37
C LEU A 198 9.45 24.65 -23.57
N GLU A 199 10.00 23.47 -23.86
CA GLU A 199 10.84 23.21 -25.04
C GLU A 199 10.07 23.44 -26.35
N ASN A 200 8.77 23.13 -26.36
CA ASN A 200 7.90 23.38 -27.52
C ASN A 200 7.33 24.81 -27.56
N GLN A 201 7.53 25.61 -26.52
CA GLN A 201 7.08 27.01 -26.51
C GLN A 201 8.17 27.90 -27.12
N ASP A 202 7.90 28.33 -28.34
CA ASP A 202 8.72 29.31 -29.01
C ASP A 202 8.35 30.74 -28.55
N PHE A 203 8.76 31.08 -27.34
CA PHE A 203 8.40 32.34 -26.69
C PHE A 203 8.74 33.55 -27.57
N LEU A 204 9.85 33.52 -28.31
CA LEU A 204 10.25 34.64 -29.15
C LEU A 204 9.39 34.77 -30.40
N ARG A 205 9.07 33.67 -31.09
CA ARG A 205 8.14 33.70 -32.24
C ARG A 205 6.71 34.01 -31.83
N ASP A 206 6.31 33.63 -30.61
CA ASP A 206 5.00 33.98 -30.08
C ASP A 206 4.86 35.48 -29.82
N GLN A 207 5.94 36.14 -29.36
CA GLN A 207 5.97 37.59 -29.12
C GLN A 207 6.22 38.41 -30.39
N PHE A 208 6.99 37.88 -31.36
CA PHE A 208 7.34 38.57 -32.62
C PHE A 208 7.09 37.68 -33.83
N ARG A 209 5.85 37.71 -34.33
CA ARG A 209 5.40 36.97 -35.52
C ARG A 209 5.77 37.73 -36.78
N ILE A 210 6.82 37.27 -37.47
CA ILE A 210 7.29 37.86 -38.73
C ILE A 210 6.73 37.06 -39.91
N ASP A 211 6.12 37.75 -40.87
CA ASP A 211 5.75 37.18 -42.18
C ASP A 211 6.50 37.95 -43.27
N CYS A 212 7.60 37.37 -43.76
CA CYS A 212 8.47 38.00 -44.75
C CYS A 212 7.80 38.16 -46.12
N ASN A 213 6.84 37.29 -46.44
CA ASN A 213 6.13 37.29 -47.73
C ASN A 213 5.09 38.41 -47.79
N LYS A 214 4.42 38.67 -46.65
CA LYS A 214 3.45 39.76 -46.51
C LYS A 214 4.06 41.05 -45.98
N ILE A 215 5.33 41.02 -45.61
CA ILE A 215 6.08 42.15 -45.05
C ILE A 215 5.38 42.66 -43.78
N MET A 216 5.17 41.75 -42.82
CA MET A 216 4.46 42.05 -41.57
C MET A 216 5.24 41.62 -40.35
N ILE A 217 5.00 42.34 -39.26
CA ILE A 217 5.41 41.95 -37.90
C ILE A 217 4.22 42.11 -36.95
N ASN A 218 3.90 41.06 -36.20
CA ASN A 218 2.75 41.02 -35.28
C ASN A 218 1.42 41.43 -35.91
N GLY A 219 1.24 41.15 -37.20
CA GLY A 219 0.04 41.48 -37.97
C GLY A 219 -0.01 42.91 -38.50
N PHE A 220 1.02 43.73 -38.29
CA PHE A 220 1.14 45.08 -38.86
C PHE A 220 1.99 45.05 -40.12
N THR A 221 1.48 45.61 -41.21
CA THR A 221 2.20 45.71 -42.50
C THR A 221 3.23 46.85 -42.49
N LEU A 222 4.39 46.58 -43.10
CA LEU A 222 5.47 47.54 -43.31
C LEU A 222 5.55 48.00 -44.78
N THR A 223 4.42 48.01 -45.48
CA THR A 223 4.31 48.48 -46.87
C THR A 223 4.46 50.00 -46.97
N LEU A 224 4.63 50.51 -48.21
CA LEU A 224 4.83 51.94 -48.44
C LEU A 224 3.66 52.73 -47.83
N PRO A 225 3.92 53.62 -46.85
CA PRO A 225 2.84 54.24 -46.12
C PRO A 225 2.16 55.33 -46.95
N THR A 226 0.85 55.40 -46.80
CA THR A 226 -0.08 56.32 -47.45
C THR A 226 -0.88 57.05 -46.37
N LYS A 227 -1.70 58.02 -46.78
CA LYS A 227 -2.57 58.75 -45.85
C LYS A 227 -3.52 57.83 -45.06
N ASP A 228 -3.90 56.69 -45.64
CA ASP A 228 -4.93 55.82 -45.08
C ASP A 228 -4.37 54.69 -44.21
N ASN A 229 -3.09 54.33 -44.34
CA ASN A 229 -2.47 53.19 -43.65
C ASN A 229 -1.20 53.52 -42.84
N TYR A 230 -0.79 54.78 -42.74
CA TYR A 230 0.46 55.14 -42.05
C TYR A 230 0.48 54.80 -40.55
N THR A 231 -0.68 54.69 -39.90
CA THR A 231 -0.79 54.29 -38.50
C THR A 231 -0.37 52.84 -38.30
N GLU A 232 -0.75 51.95 -39.23
CA GLU A 232 -0.36 50.54 -39.24
C GLU A 232 1.14 50.40 -39.48
N PHE A 233 1.67 51.12 -40.48
CA PHE A 233 3.12 51.20 -40.73
C PHE A 233 3.89 51.64 -39.47
N ASN A 234 3.41 52.70 -38.81
CA ASN A 234 4.03 53.22 -37.60
C ASN A 234 4.02 52.19 -36.45
N GLN A 235 2.94 51.42 -36.30
CA GLN A 235 2.84 50.34 -35.32
C GLN A 235 3.82 49.21 -35.66
N GLY A 236 3.89 48.79 -36.92
CA GLY A 236 4.87 47.81 -37.41
C GLY A 236 6.31 48.26 -37.14
N MET A 237 6.62 49.53 -37.41
CA MET A 237 7.94 50.10 -37.12
C MET A 237 8.26 50.10 -35.62
N GLY A 238 7.26 50.36 -34.78
CA GLY A 238 7.40 50.23 -33.33
C GLY A 238 7.74 48.81 -32.89
N GLN A 239 7.05 47.81 -33.43
CA GLN A 239 7.33 46.40 -33.15
C GLN A 239 8.73 46.01 -33.62
N LEU A 240 9.17 46.51 -34.78
CA LEU A 240 10.50 46.25 -35.32
C LEU A 240 11.60 46.88 -34.44
N CYS A 241 11.39 48.10 -33.95
CA CYS A 241 12.33 48.75 -33.03
C CYS A 241 12.40 48.02 -31.68
N LEU A 242 11.26 47.55 -31.17
CA LEU A 242 11.19 46.78 -29.93
C LEU A 242 11.94 45.45 -30.07
N LEU A 243 11.73 44.74 -31.19
CA LEU A 243 12.45 43.51 -31.49
C LEU A 243 13.97 43.74 -31.54
N PHE A 244 14.40 44.83 -32.18
CA PHE A 244 15.82 45.17 -32.25
C PHE A 244 16.41 45.49 -30.87
N GLU A 245 15.75 46.30 -30.05
CA GLU A 245 16.20 46.57 -28.67
C GLU A 245 16.28 45.30 -27.82
N PHE A 246 15.29 44.42 -27.96
CA PHE A 246 15.28 43.13 -27.28
C PHE A 246 16.50 42.29 -27.69
N LEU A 247 16.71 42.07 -28.99
CA LEU A 247 17.82 41.27 -29.51
C LEU A 247 19.18 41.89 -29.18
N LYS A 248 19.29 43.21 -29.27
CA LYS A 248 20.47 43.96 -28.83
C LYS A 248 20.81 43.63 -27.36
N GLY A 249 19.81 43.67 -26.48
CA GLY A 249 19.98 43.32 -25.06
C GLY A 249 20.45 41.88 -24.87
N GLN A 250 19.86 40.92 -25.57
CA GLN A 250 20.24 39.50 -25.47
C GLN A 250 21.64 39.19 -25.97
N THR A 251 22.10 39.93 -26.98
CA THR A 251 23.39 39.71 -27.66
C THR A 251 24.52 40.58 -27.12
N GLU A 252 24.18 41.47 -26.18
CA GLU A 252 25.06 42.49 -25.61
C GLU A 252 25.64 43.44 -26.69
N TYR A 253 24.90 43.65 -27.77
CA TYR A 253 25.32 44.59 -28.81
C TYR A 253 25.29 46.03 -28.28
N ALA A 254 26.39 46.75 -28.52
CA ALA A 254 26.49 48.17 -28.22
C ALA A 254 26.28 48.99 -29.48
N TYR A 255 25.36 49.94 -29.39
CA TYR A 255 25.09 50.94 -30.42
C TYR A 255 26.37 51.65 -30.89
N GLN A 256 26.56 51.75 -32.20
CA GLN A 256 27.72 52.36 -32.84
C GLN A 256 27.43 53.79 -33.31
N ASN A 257 26.35 54.00 -34.07
CA ASN A 257 26.06 55.28 -34.73
C ASN A 257 24.84 56.00 -34.16
N ILE A 258 23.82 55.23 -33.77
CA ILE A 258 22.56 55.78 -33.26
C ILE A 258 22.15 55.11 -31.96
N LYS A 259 21.22 55.74 -31.22
CA LYS A 259 20.46 55.06 -30.16
C LYS A 259 18.98 55.13 -30.49
N LEU A 260 18.28 54.00 -30.37
CA LEU A 260 16.82 54.06 -30.33
C LEU A 260 16.37 54.73 -29.04
N PHE A 261 15.32 55.55 -29.15
CA PHE A 261 14.67 56.16 -28.01
C PHE A 261 13.19 56.39 -28.34
N GLU A 262 12.33 56.46 -27.31
CA GLU A 262 10.88 56.52 -27.49
C GLU A 262 10.30 55.34 -28.30
N CYS A 263 10.71 54.10 -28.02
CA CYS A 263 10.16 52.89 -28.68
C CYS A 263 8.75 52.52 -28.20
N ASN A 264 7.88 53.50 -27.96
CA ASN A 264 6.57 53.32 -27.35
C ASN A 264 5.48 53.18 -28.42
N GLY A 265 5.57 52.12 -29.22
CA GLY A 265 4.59 51.81 -30.27
C GLY A 265 4.75 52.70 -31.50
N ALA A 266 3.70 53.44 -31.87
CA ALA A 266 3.59 54.12 -33.18
C ALA A 266 4.51 55.34 -33.39
N VAL A 267 5.34 55.71 -32.42
CA VAL A 267 6.15 56.95 -32.46
C VAL A 267 7.60 56.64 -32.08
N SER A 268 8.24 55.80 -32.88
CA SER A 268 9.64 55.41 -32.65
C SER A 268 10.62 56.43 -33.24
N LYS A 269 11.77 56.64 -32.57
CA LYS A 269 12.79 57.61 -33.00
C LYS A 269 14.22 57.07 -32.83
N VAL A 270 15.14 57.66 -33.58
CA VAL A 270 16.57 57.40 -33.49
C VAL A 270 17.34 58.68 -33.19
N LYS A 271 18.33 58.58 -32.33
CA LYS A 271 19.17 59.71 -31.94
C LYS A 271 20.58 59.53 -32.47
N ARG A 272 21.04 60.49 -33.27
CA ARG A 272 22.42 60.58 -33.76
C ARG A 272 23.12 61.67 -32.95
N SER A 273 23.99 61.30 -32.02
CA SER A 273 24.61 62.21 -31.01
C SER A 273 23.62 62.84 -30.00
N LEU A 274 24.08 63.70 -29.08
CA LEU A 274 23.25 64.22 -27.97
C LEU A 274 22.12 65.15 -28.41
N ASP A 275 22.11 65.66 -29.64
CA ASP A 275 21.21 66.78 -29.99
C ASP A 275 20.32 66.55 -31.23
N MET A 276 20.53 65.50 -32.03
CA MET A 276 19.72 65.26 -33.24
C MET A 276 18.81 64.04 -33.11
N SER A 277 17.49 64.30 -33.12
CA SER A 277 16.41 63.32 -33.13
C SER A 277 15.85 63.16 -34.54
N LEU A 278 15.76 61.93 -35.02
CA LEU A 278 15.13 61.60 -36.29
C LEU A 278 13.95 60.67 -36.04
N ASP A 279 12.83 60.98 -36.70
CA ASP A 279 11.62 60.16 -36.60
C ASP A 279 11.82 58.83 -37.36
N LEU A 280 11.19 57.75 -36.89
CA LEU A 280 10.99 56.49 -37.64
C LEU A 280 9.52 56.25 -37.98
N TYR A 281 8.66 57.23 -37.68
CA TYR A 281 7.24 57.18 -37.92
C TYR A 281 6.83 58.24 -38.94
N CYS A 282 5.79 57.93 -39.70
CA CYS A 282 5.15 58.86 -40.62
C CYS A 282 4.21 59.80 -39.87
N LYS A 283 4.15 61.05 -40.32
CA LYS A 283 3.23 62.07 -39.78
C LYS A 283 2.60 62.89 -40.88
N LEU A 284 1.37 63.34 -40.64
CA LEU A 284 0.74 64.38 -41.43
C LEU A 284 1.35 65.71 -40.98
N SER A 285 1.90 66.50 -41.92
CA SER A 285 2.44 67.80 -41.55
C SER A 285 1.30 68.79 -41.30
N ASP A 286 1.28 69.39 -40.11
CA ASP A 286 0.36 70.48 -39.76
C ASP A 286 0.80 71.84 -40.33
N GLN A 287 1.76 71.87 -41.27
CA GLN A 287 2.18 73.12 -41.92
C GLN A 287 1.14 73.57 -42.94
N ASP A 288 0.05 74.10 -42.42
CA ASP A 288 -0.68 75.20 -43.02
C ASP A 288 -0.84 76.30 -42.00
N THR A 289 -0.04 77.35 -42.19
CA THR A 289 -0.49 78.67 -41.77
C THR A 289 -1.89 78.89 -42.36
N PRO A 290 -2.85 79.46 -41.61
CA PRO A 290 -4.27 79.55 -41.99
C PRO A 290 -4.58 80.44 -43.22
N HIS A 291 -3.58 80.73 -44.06
CA HIS A 291 -3.68 81.64 -45.20
C HIS A 291 -3.41 80.98 -46.57
N SER A 292 -3.05 79.68 -46.63
CA SER A 292 -2.98 78.93 -47.89
C SER A 292 -4.36 78.34 -48.23
N LYS A 293 -5.22 79.11 -48.91
CA LYS A 293 -6.44 78.58 -49.55
C LYS A 293 -6.03 77.61 -50.67
N GLY A 294 -5.85 76.34 -50.32
CA GLY A 294 -5.50 75.26 -51.25
C GLY A 294 -4.56 74.21 -50.68
N SER A 295 -4.47 74.08 -49.36
CA SER A 295 -3.42 73.29 -48.76
C SER A 295 -3.71 71.80 -48.66
N SER A 296 -2.99 71.05 -49.48
CA SER A 296 -2.94 69.60 -49.33
C SER A 296 -2.03 69.27 -48.15
N GLN A 297 -2.58 68.70 -47.08
CA GLN A 297 -1.81 68.08 -46.00
C GLN A 297 -0.67 67.25 -46.60
N ARG A 298 0.59 67.64 -46.33
CA ARG A 298 1.74 66.89 -46.85
C ARG A 298 2.01 65.69 -45.94
N PHE A 299 1.99 64.52 -46.55
CA PHE A 299 2.35 63.28 -45.88
C PHE A 299 3.88 63.15 -45.81
N HIS A 300 4.45 63.04 -44.61
CA HIS A 300 5.90 62.96 -44.42
C HIS A 300 6.34 61.54 -44.10
N ILE A 301 7.22 60.99 -44.96
CA ILE A 301 7.91 59.71 -44.75
C ILE A 301 9.32 60.00 -44.20
N PRO A 302 9.72 59.37 -43.09
CA PRO A 302 10.95 59.69 -42.38
C PRO A 302 12.18 59.00 -42.98
N PHE A 303 12.48 59.27 -44.25
CA PHE A 303 13.58 58.60 -44.97
C PHE A 303 14.96 58.74 -44.30
N GLU A 304 15.21 59.86 -43.63
CA GLU A 304 16.50 60.09 -42.97
C GLU A 304 16.66 59.21 -41.72
N GLY A 305 15.63 59.13 -40.87
CA GLY A 305 15.64 58.22 -39.72
C GLY A 305 15.73 56.77 -40.17
N LEU A 306 14.97 56.37 -41.19
CA LEU A 306 15.04 55.03 -41.76
C LEU A 306 16.46 54.69 -42.22
N ARG A 307 17.14 55.59 -42.94
CA ARG A 307 18.51 55.38 -43.41
C ARG A 307 19.50 55.16 -42.26
N GLU A 308 19.43 55.99 -41.22
CA GLU A 308 20.32 55.83 -40.06
C GLU A 308 20.01 54.53 -39.31
N PHE A 309 18.74 54.16 -39.19
CA PHE A 309 18.33 52.89 -38.62
C PHE A 309 18.86 51.69 -39.42
N SER A 310 18.77 51.72 -40.76
CA SER A 310 19.34 50.67 -41.62
C SER A 310 20.85 50.52 -41.40
N ALA A 311 21.57 51.63 -41.30
CA ALA A 311 23.02 51.62 -41.11
C ALA A 311 23.42 50.93 -39.79
N GLU A 312 22.64 51.15 -38.73
CA GLU A 312 22.85 50.45 -37.45
C GLU A 312 22.49 48.96 -37.53
N LEU A 313 21.40 48.62 -38.22
CA LEU A 313 21.01 47.21 -38.43
C LEU A 313 22.09 46.43 -39.18
N ILE A 314 22.77 47.04 -40.15
CA ILE A 314 23.91 46.43 -40.83
C ILE A 314 25.00 46.06 -39.82
N LEU A 315 25.43 47.01 -38.99
CA LEU A 315 26.48 46.77 -38.00
C LEU A 315 26.06 45.72 -36.97
N PHE A 316 24.79 45.73 -36.57
CA PHE A 316 24.25 44.71 -35.68
C PHE A 316 24.31 43.32 -36.32
N PHE A 317 23.81 43.17 -37.55
CA PHE A 317 23.83 41.89 -38.25
C PHE A 317 25.26 41.39 -38.48
N GLU A 318 26.19 42.26 -38.89
CA GLU A 318 27.61 41.92 -39.01
C GLU A 318 28.20 41.43 -37.68
N PHE A 319 27.87 42.09 -36.57
CA PHE A 319 28.27 41.67 -35.23
C PHE A 319 27.73 40.28 -34.89
N ILE A 320 26.44 40.03 -35.14
CA ILE A 320 25.82 38.74 -34.89
C ILE A 320 26.49 37.63 -35.71
N PHE A 321 26.76 37.87 -37.00
CA PHE A 321 27.45 36.88 -37.82
C PHE A 321 28.87 36.62 -37.35
N SER A 322 29.61 37.68 -37.01
CA SER A 322 30.98 37.51 -36.51
C SER A 322 31.02 36.70 -35.21
N LYS A 323 30.12 37.01 -34.26
CA LYS A 323 30.12 36.40 -32.92
C LYS A 323 29.50 34.99 -32.89
N TYR A 324 28.44 34.75 -33.67
CA TYR A 324 27.61 33.54 -33.53
C TYR A 324 27.61 32.61 -34.75
N SER A 325 28.32 32.95 -35.84
CA SER A 325 28.34 32.13 -37.06
C SER A 325 28.74 30.66 -36.85
N LYS A 326 29.63 30.36 -35.89
CA LYS A 326 30.05 28.97 -35.63
C LYS A 326 28.91 28.07 -35.13
N ASN A 327 27.89 28.66 -34.54
CA ASN A 327 26.80 27.96 -33.87
C ASN A 327 25.48 28.07 -34.64
N MET A 328 25.41 28.88 -35.70
CA MET A 328 24.25 28.93 -36.59
C MET A 328 24.27 27.74 -37.55
N LYS A 329 23.08 27.16 -37.81
CA LYS A 329 22.93 26.14 -38.85
C LYS A 329 23.45 26.66 -40.19
N LYS A 330 24.19 25.80 -40.91
CA LYS A 330 24.76 26.11 -42.23
C LYS A 330 23.72 26.64 -43.22
N GLU A 331 22.49 26.10 -43.18
CA GLU A 331 21.36 26.56 -43.99
C GLU A 331 20.93 28.00 -43.68
N ASN A 332 21.00 28.44 -42.42
CA ASN A 332 20.67 29.81 -42.03
C ASN A 332 21.80 30.77 -42.46
N LEU A 333 23.06 30.36 -42.33
CA LEU A 333 24.21 31.12 -42.82
C LEU A 333 24.21 31.26 -44.36
N GLU A 334 23.74 30.23 -45.08
CA GLU A 334 23.62 30.26 -46.53
C GLU A 334 22.45 31.13 -47.02
N LYS A 335 21.39 31.27 -46.22
CA LYS A 335 20.26 32.19 -46.49
C LYS A 335 20.62 33.65 -46.19
N ILE A 336 21.46 33.88 -45.18
CA ILE A 336 21.90 35.22 -44.80
C ILE A 336 23.26 35.54 -45.42
N ARG A 337 23.39 35.37 -46.73
CA ARG A 337 24.62 35.78 -47.40
C ARG A 337 24.76 37.29 -47.28
N LYS A 338 25.85 37.70 -46.64
CA LYS A 338 26.31 39.08 -46.48
C LYS A 338 26.20 39.90 -47.79
N ASP A 339 26.49 39.27 -48.92
CA ASP A 339 26.47 39.90 -50.25
C ASP A 339 25.07 40.37 -50.70
N ASP A 340 23.99 39.72 -50.26
CA ASP A 340 22.62 40.10 -50.63
C ASP A 340 22.11 41.27 -49.77
N PHE A 341 22.50 41.34 -48.51
CA PHE A 341 22.10 42.44 -47.62
C PHE A 341 22.89 43.73 -47.89
N ASP A 342 24.21 43.62 -48.05
CA ASP A 342 25.08 44.76 -48.35
C ASP A 342 24.74 45.38 -49.72
N ARG A 343 24.40 44.55 -50.72
CA ARG A 343 23.94 45.04 -52.02
C ARG A 343 22.57 45.70 -51.91
N SER A 344 21.66 45.15 -51.11
CA SER A 344 20.28 45.63 -51.09
C SER A 344 20.05 46.86 -50.20
N ILE A 345 20.73 47.00 -49.06
CA ILE A 345 20.67 48.23 -48.24
C ILE A 345 21.73 49.26 -48.68
N GLY A 346 22.90 48.82 -49.13
CA GLY A 346 23.95 49.71 -49.65
C GLY A 346 23.53 50.45 -50.92
N GLU A 347 22.67 49.86 -51.76
CA GLU A 347 22.07 50.53 -52.93
C GLU A 347 20.90 51.45 -52.58
N LEU A 348 20.43 51.47 -51.32
CA LEU A 348 19.30 52.28 -50.85
C LEU A 348 19.73 53.59 -50.17
N GLN A 349 20.86 54.15 -50.58
CA GLN A 349 21.40 55.40 -50.02
C GLN A 349 20.62 56.66 -50.43
N ASN A 350 19.76 56.58 -51.45
CA ASN A 350 18.96 57.70 -51.93
C ASN A 350 17.45 57.49 -51.68
N LYS A 351 16.74 58.55 -51.26
CA LYS A 351 15.28 58.58 -51.05
C LYS A 351 14.49 57.97 -52.20
N LYS A 352 14.96 58.16 -53.44
CA LYS A 352 14.31 57.62 -54.65
C LYS A 352 14.35 56.09 -54.70
N GLN A 353 15.48 55.49 -54.36
CA GLN A 353 15.68 54.05 -54.38
C GLN A 353 14.89 53.36 -53.25
N ILE A 354 14.85 53.94 -52.04
CA ILE A 354 14.05 53.39 -50.91
C ILE A 354 12.58 53.32 -51.30
N LYS A 355 12.08 54.36 -51.99
CA LYS A 355 10.69 54.40 -52.44
C LYS A 355 10.39 53.38 -53.54
N GLU A 356 11.31 53.21 -54.50
CA GLU A 356 11.15 52.28 -55.63
C GLU A 356 11.28 50.81 -55.20
N ASN A 357 12.04 50.53 -54.13
CA ASN A 357 12.33 49.18 -53.63
C ASN A 357 11.83 48.96 -52.20
N TRP A 358 10.76 49.66 -51.78
CA TRP A 358 10.29 49.67 -50.39
C TRP A 358 9.98 48.27 -49.83
N ASP A 359 9.24 47.48 -50.62
CA ASP A 359 8.81 46.14 -50.22
C ASP A 359 10.00 45.19 -50.13
N LEU A 360 10.96 45.29 -51.07
CA LEU A 360 12.19 44.52 -51.02
C LEU A 360 13.02 44.86 -49.77
N TYR A 361 13.15 46.16 -49.46
CA TYR A 361 13.88 46.64 -48.29
C TYR A 361 13.33 46.06 -46.98
N PHE A 362 12.02 46.18 -46.74
CA PHE A 362 11.43 45.66 -45.51
C PHE A 362 11.34 44.14 -45.48
N SER A 363 11.08 43.47 -46.60
CA SER A 363 11.09 42.01 -46.69
C SER A 363 12.45 41.45 -46.27
N GLN A 364 13.55 42.07 -46.71
CA GLN A 364 14.90 41.66 -46.32
C GLN A 364 15.19 41.92 -44.85
N ILE A 365 14.86 43.10 -44.32
CA ILE A 365 15.06 43.39 -42.89
C ILE A 365 14.32 42.36 -42.04
N LEU A 366 13.04 42.11 -42.34
CA LEU A 366 12.23 41.12 -41.65
C LEU A 366 12.83 39.72 -41.77
N HIS A 367 13.32 39.34 -42.96
CA HIS A 367 13.99 38.05 -43.16
C HIS A 367 15.23 37.88 -42.27
N HIS A 368 16.05 38.93 -42.12
CA HIS A 368 17.22 38.88 -41.26
C HIS A 368 16.84 38.74 -39.78
N PHE A 369 15.84 39.50 -39.35
CA PHE A 369 15.31 39.36 -37.99
C PHE A 369 14.72 37.97 -37.74
N ASP A 370 13.96 37.42 -38.69
CA ASP A 370 13.40 36.07 -38.61
C ASP A 370 14.49 35.00 -38.47
N CYS A 371 15.57 35.12 -39.26
CA CYS A 371 16.72 34.23 -39.16
C CYS A 371 17.49 34.37 -37.83
N ILE A 372 17.59 35.59 -37.29
CA ILE A 372 18.25 35.83 -36.00
C ILE A 372 17.39 35.29 -34.86
N LEU A 373 16.07 35.43 -34.93
CA LEU A 373 15.16 34.81 -33.95
C LEU A 373 15.35 33.29 -33.91
N ASP A 374 15.42 32.63 -35.08
CA ASP A 374 15.70 31.20 -35.18
C ASP A 374 17.07 30.79 -34.62
N ALA A 375 18.05 31.68 -34.74
CA ALA A 375 19.37 31.44 -34.19
C ALA A 375 19.39 31.66 -32.67
N CYS A 376 18.76 32.72 -32.17
CA CYS A 376 18.67 33.04 -30.75
C CYS A 376 17.97 31.93 -29.94
N GLN A 377 16.98 31.25 -30.51
CA GLN A 377 16.36 30.06 -29.90
C GLN A 377 17.33 28.91 -29.66
N GLN A 378 18.43 28.83 -30.41
CA GLN A 378 19.43 27.76 -30.24
C GLN A 378 20.47 28.11 -29.16
N PHE A 379 20.49 29.37 -28.69
CA PHE A 379 21.43 29.87 -27.69
C PHE A 379 20.84 30.02 -26.28
N ILE A 380 19.51 30.09 -26.18
CA ILE A 380 18.74 30.04 -24.94
C ILE A 380 18.38 28.59 -24.69
#